data_AF-A0AAV5BT98-F1
#
_entry.id   AF-A0AAV5BT98-F1
#
_cell.length_a   1.000
_cell.length_b   1.000
_cell.length_c   1.000
_cell.angle_alpha   90.00
_cell.angle_beta   90.00
_cell.angle_gamma   90.00
#
_symmetry.space_group_name_H-M   'P 1'
#
loop_
_entity.id
_entity.type
_entity.pdbx_description
1 polymer ?
#
loop_
_entity_poly.entity_id
_entity_poly.type
_entity_poly.pdbx_seq_one_letter_code
_entity_poly.pdbx_strand_id
1 'polypeptide(L)'
;MEESKTRSLVERSSWLLLLLLYLAAVGPAGVLQARAQPDSNGFISIDCGLAASSYVDNITKLLYHSDAVFTDGAGENYNIPLDSSPPRKLYRDLRSFPNGKRNCYTLRSLTAGSKYLLRASLHVWQL
;
A
#
# COMPACT_ATOMS: atom_id res chain seq x y z
N MET A 1 34.29 -21.93 -47.02
CA MET A 1 34.38 -21.03 -45.84
C MET A 1 33.00 -20.52 -45.39
N GLU A 2 31.90 -21.25 -45.66
CA GLU A 2 30.53 -20.81 -45.30
C GLU A 2 29.96 -21.49 -44.05
N GLU A 3 30.39 -22.71 -43.73
CA GLU A 3 29.82 -23.50 -42.61
C GLU A 3 30.03 -22.87 -41.22
N SER A 4 31.10 -22.08 -41.04
CA SER A 4 31.41 -21.41 -39.77
C SER A 4 30.43 -20.26 -39.45
N LYS A 5 29.92 -19.58 -40.48
CA LYS A 5 29.00 -18.44 -40.32
C LYS A 5 27.60 -18.92 -39.92
N THR A 6 27.15 -20.05 -40.47
CA THR A 6 25.84 -20.64 -40.18
C THR A 6 25.77 -21.19 -38.76
N ARG A 7 26.84 -21.86 -38.29
CA ARG A 7 26.93 -22.36 -36.90
C ARG A 7 26.91 -21.22 -35.88
N SER A 8 27.64 -20.13 -36.15
CA SER A 8 27.66 -18.93 -35.30
C SER A 8 26.29 -18.23 -35.20
N LEU A 9 25.52 -18.20 -36.28
CA LEU A 9 24.18 -17.60 -36.30
C LEU A 9 23.15 -18.46 -35.55
N VAL A 10 23.24 -19.78 -35.68
CA VAL A 10 22.37 -20.75 -34.97
C VAL A 10 22.63 -20.71 -33.47
N GLU A 11 23.89 -20.61 -33.06
CA GLU A 11 24.27 -20.53 -31.65
C GLU A 11 23.77 -19.23 -31.02
N ARG A 12 24.03 -18.07 -31.65
CA ARG A 12 23.51 -16.77 -31.21
C ARG A 12 21.97 -16.73 -31.12
N SER A 13 21.29 -17.36 -32.07
CA SER A 13 19.83 -17.54 -32.07
C SER A 13 19.35 -18.35 -30.85
N SER A 14 20.05 -19.45 -30.52
CA SER A 14 19.73 -20.31 -29.39
C SER A 14 19.82 -19.59 -28.04
N TRP A 15 20.89 -18.81 -27.83
CA TRP A 15 21.05 -18.01 -26.60
C TRP A 15 19.98 -16.93 -26.46
N LEU A 16 19.59 -16.28 -27.56
CA LEU A 16 18.52 -15.28 -27.56
C LEU A 16 17.16 -15.90 -27.26
N LEU A 17 16.87 -17.09 -27.79
CA LEU A 17 15.64 -17.82 -27.52
C LEU A 17 15.57 -18.26 -26.04
N LEU A 18 16.68 -18.75 -25.48
CA LEU A 18 16.76 -19.10 -24.05
C LEU A 18 16.60 -17.88 -23.15
N LEU A 19 17.18 -16.74 -23.52
CA LEU A 19 17.02 -15.47 -22.80
C LEU A 19 15.56 -14.98 -22.84
N LEU A 20 14.90 -15.07 -24.00
CA LEU A 20 13.50 -14.70 -24.18
C LEU A 20 12.56 -15.63 -23.39
N LEU A 21 12.83 -16.94 -23.36
CA LEU A 21 12.09 -17.90 -22.56
C LEU A 21 12.26 -17.66 -21.05
N TYR A 22 13.46 -17.29 -20.61
CA TYR A 22 13.73 -16.92 -19.22
C TYR A 22 12.97 -15.64 -18.81
N LEU A 23 12.99 -14.60 -19.64
CA LEU A 23 12.26 -13.35 -19.40
C LEU A 23 10.73 -13.53 -19.43
N ALA A 24 10.21 -14.47 -20.22
CA ALA A 24 8.79 -14.81 -20.23
C ALA A 24 8.36 -15.62 -19.00
N ALA A 25 9.23 -16.48 -18.46
CA ALA A 25 8.99 -17.24 -17.23
C ALA A 25 9.12 -16.36 -15.97
N VAL A 26 10.01 -15.36 -16.01
CA VAL A 26 10.14 -14.30 -15.01
C VAL A 26 9.40 -13.07 -15.52
N GLY A 27 8.12 -13.22 -15.85
CA GLY A 27 7.24 -12.05 -15.90
C GLY A 27 7.30 -11.35 -14.55
N PRO A 28 7.12 -10.01 -14.47
CA PRO A 28 7.08 -9.34 -13.18
C PRO A 28 5.94 -9.99 -12.40
N ALA A 29 6.29 -10.85 -11.43
CA ALA A 29 5.37 -11.31 -10.43
C ALA A 29 4.79 -10.03 -9.86
N GLY A 30 3.53 -9.73 -10.23
CA GLY A 30 2.86 -8.54 -9.78
C GLY A 30 3.06 -8.52 -8.27
N VAL A 31 3.77 -7.50 -7.78
CA VAL A 31 3.94 -7.32 -6.36
C VAL A 31 2.52 -7.15 -5.85
N LEU A 32 1.96 -8.22 -5.30
CA LEU A 32 0.73 -8.17 -4.55
C LEU A 32 1.12 -7.29 -3.37
N GLN A 33 0.92 -5.99 -3.52
CA GLN A 33 1.04 -5.03 -2.45
C GLN A 33 0.04 -5.53 -1.41
N ALA A 34 0.55 -6.26 -0.41
CA ALA A 34 -0.27 -6.86 0.62
C ALA A 34 -0.96 -5.70 1.33
N ARG A 35 -2.24 -5.49 1.00
CA ARG A 35 -3.00 -4.36 1.53
C ARG A 35 -3.26 -4.68 3.00
N ALA A 36 -2.37 -4.16 3.85
CA ALA A 36 -2.36 -4.21 5.29
C ALA A 36 -2.66 -5.60 5.89
N GLN A 37 -1.60 -6.38 6.05
CA GLN A 37 -1.60 -7.48 7.01
C GLN A 37 -1.63 -6.91 8.43
N PRO A 38 -2.20 -7.64 9.40
CA PRO A 38 -2.01 -7.32 10.80
C PRO A 38 -0.52 -7.19 11.11
N ASP A 39 -0.15 -6.19 11.92
CA ASP A 39 1.21 -6.04 12.41
C ASP A 39 1.61 -7.20 13.35
N SER A 40 2.84 -7.19 13.87
CA SER A 40 3.32 -8.21 14.82
C SER A 40 2.46 -8.32 16.08
N ASN A 41 1.65 -7.31 16.36
CA ASN A 41 0.79 -7.23 17.52
C ASN A 41 -0.66 -7.62 17.18
N GLY A 42 -0.93 -8.02 15.92
CA GLY A 42 -2.24 -8.44 15.45
C GLY A 42 -3.17 -7.29 15.06
N PHE A 43 -2.67 -6.06 14.90
CA PHE A 43 -3.50 -4.89 14.59
C PHE A 43 -3.35 -4.46 13.13
N ILE A 44 -4.46 -4.06 12.53
CA ILE A 44 -4.48 -3.26 11.31
C ILE A 44 -4.64 -1.80 11.75
N SER A 45 -3.54 -1.05 11.76
CA SER A 45 -3.55 0.37 12.14
C SER A 45 -3.48 1.24 10.89
N ILE A 46 -4.43 2.16 10.75
CA ILE A 46 -4.60 3.01 9.57
C ILE A 46 -4.47 4.46 10.00
N ASP A 47 -3.64 5.22 9.31
CA ASP A 47 -3.53 6.68 9.47
C ASP A 47 -4.18 7.39 8.27
N CYS A 48 -5.15 8.25 8.57
CA CYS A 48 -6.03 8.85 7.58
C CYS A 48 -5.34 10.03 6.90
N GLY A 49 -5.24 10.03 5.57
CA GLY A 49 -4.61 11.12 4.82
C GLY A 49 -3.09 11.14 4.84
N LEU A 50 -2.43 10.17 5.48
CA LEU A 50 -0.97 10.05 5.52
C LEU A 50 -0.39 9.93 4.10
N ALA A 51 0.54 10.83 3.76
CA ALA A 51 1.21 10.86 2.46
C ALA A 51 2.31 9.78 2.31
N ALA A 52 2.97 9.42 3.41
CA ALA A 52 3.94 8.32 3.43
C ALA A 52 3.23 6.96 3.39
N SER A 53 3.92 5.89 2.97
CA SER A 53 3.32 4.55 2.93
C SER A 53 2.95 4.00 4.30
N SER A 54 3.81 4.22 5.30
CA SER A 54 3.66 3.71 6.66
C SER A 54 4.66 4.33 7.63
N TYR A 55 4.43 4.16 8.94
CA TYR A 55 5.41 4.43 9.99
C TYR A 55 5.10 3.64 11.27
N VAL A 56 6.10 3.46 12.15
CA VAL A 56 5.89 2.91 13.49
C VAL A 56 5.68 4.06 14.48
N ASP A 57 4.55 4.06 15.19
CA ASP A 57 4.26 5.06 16.21
C ASP A 57 5.19 4.88 17.41
N ASN A 58 5.85 5.95 17.84
CA ASN A 58 6.83 5.85 18.92
C ASN A 58 6.18 5.60 20.30
N ILE A 59 4.91 5.96 20.48
CA ILE A 59 4.15 5.78 21.73
C ILE A 59 3.52 4.38 21.76
N THR A 60 2.67 4.04 20.77
CA THR A 60 1.93 2.77 20.80
C THR A 60 2.73 1.59 20.25
N LYS A 61 3.85 1.85 19.56
CA LYS A 61 4.68 0.84 18.87
C LYS A 61 3.95 0.08 17.75
N LEU A 62 2.79 0.57 17.33
CA LEU A 62 2.00 -0.01 16.24
C LEU A 62 2.51 0.47 14.88
N LEU A 63 2.42 -0.39 13.87
CA LEU A 63 2.69 -0.03 12.48
C LEU A 63 1.45 0.57 11.86
N TYR A 64 1.48 1.87 11.59
CA TYR A 64 0.42 2.58 10.87
C TYR A 64 0.70 2.58 9.37
N HIS A 65 -0.32 2.23 8.58
CA HIS A 65 -0.31 2.33 7.12
C HIS A 65 -1.18 3.50 6.66
N SER A 66 -0.83 4.09 5.51
CA SER A 66 -1.68 5.08 4.85
C SER A 66 -3.05 4.50 4.49
N ASP A 67 -4.10 5.29 4.71
CA ASP A 67 -5.47 4.95 4.33
C ASP A 67 -5.70 4.81 2.82
N ALA A 68 -4.80 5.33 1.99
CA ALA A 68 -4.98 5.39 0.53
C ALA A 68 -5.21 4.02 -0.11
N VAL A 69 -4.69 2.94 0.48
CA VAL A 69 -4.86 1.57 -0.03
C VAL A 69 -6.21 0.94 0.35
N PHE A 70 -7.00 1.61 1.17
CA PHE A 70 -8.28 1.11 1.70
C PHE A 70 -9.50 1.86 1.20
N THR A 71 -9.34 3.09 0.71
CA THR A 71 -10.45 3.96 0.31
C THR A 71 -10.86 3.81 -1.16
N ASP A 72 -10.19 2.93 -1.90
CA ASP A 72 -10.35 2.75 -3.35
C ASP A 72 -10.27 4.10 -4.12
N GLY A 73 -9.43 5.02 -3.61
CA GLY A 73 -9.20 6.34 -4.20
C GLY A 73 -10.19 7.44 -3.79
N ALA A 74 -11.12 7.16 -2.87
CA ALA A 74 -12.10 8.16 -2.41
C ALA A 74 -11.52 9.17 -1.41
N GLY A 75 -12.14 10.35 -1.37
CA GLY A 75 -11.84 11.42 -0.41
C GLY A 75 -10.61 12.25 -0.76
N GLU A 76 -10.34 13.25 0.08
CA GLU A 76 -9.28 14.25 -0.09
C GLU A 76 -8.45 14.35 1.18
N ASN A 77 -7.13 14.51 1.04
CA ASN A 77 -6.21 14.59 2.17
C ASN A 77 -6.02 16.05 2.62
N TYR A 78 -6.01 16.25 3.93
CA TYR A 78 -5.77 17.54 4.57
C TYR A 78 -4.69 17.39 5.63
N ASN A 79 -3.74 18.32 5.64
CA ASN A 79 -2.78 18.45 6.72
C ASN A 79 -3.26 19.53 7.68
N ILE A 80 -3.21 19.24 8.97
CA ILE A 80 -3.54 20.20 10.01
C ILE A 80 -2.35 21.15 10.17
N PRO A 81 -2.60 22.47 10.19
CA PRO A 81 -1.57 23.49 10.41
C PRO A 81 -0.64 23.18 11.61
N LEU A 82 0.65 23.50 11.49
CA LEU A 82 1.66 23.16 12.52
C LEU A 82 1.41 23.84 13.88
N ASP A 83 0.75 25.00 13.88
CA ASP A 83 0.39 25.77 15.08
C ASP A 83 -0.66 25.06 15.96
N SER A 84 -1.40 24.11 15.40
CA SER A 84 -2.34 23.25 16.12
C SER A 84 -1.71 22.33 17.16
N SER A 85 -0.40 22.05 17.05
CA SER A 85 0.37 21.13 17.88
C SER A 85 -0.44 19.89 18.31
N PRO A 86 -0.87 19.05 17.35
CA PRO A 86 -1.78 17.97 17.66
C PRO A 86 -1.09 16.95 18.58
N PRO A 87 -1.81 16.39 19.57
CA PRO A 87 -1.20 15.61 20.65
C PRO A 87 -0.57 14.29 20.18
N ARG A 88 -0.95 13.81 18.99
CA ARG A 88 -0.39 12.59 18.37
C ARG A 88 -0.20 12.80 16.88
N LYS A 89 0.75 12.06 16.31
CA LYS A 89 1.07 12.12 14.88
C LYS A 89 -0.14 11.77 14.00
N LEU A 90 -0.98 10.81 14.40
CA LEU A 90 -2.19 10.40 13.68
C LEU A 90 -3.29 11.48 13.57
N TYR A 91 -3.09 12.64 14.20
CA TYR A 91 -3.99 13.78 14.10
C TYR A 91 -3.37 14.91 13.28
N ARG A 92 -2.21 14.70 12.64
CA ARG A 92 -1.59 15.71 11.76
C ARG A 92 -2.16 15.68 10.36
N ASP A 93 -2.55 14.51 9.90
CA ASP A 93 -3.14 14.29 8.60
C ASP A 93 -4.56 13.76 8.80
N LEU A 94 -5.46 14.17 7.92
CA LEU A 94 -6.86 13.78 7.93
C LEU A 94 -7.31 13.47 6.50
N ARG A 95 -8.28 12.58 6.36
CA ARG A 95 -9.03 12.41 5.12
C ARG A 95 -10.44 12.95 5.27
N SER A 96 -10.83 13.83 4.37
CA SER A 96 -12.18 14.35 4.22
C SER A 96 -12.90 13.60 3.10
N PHE A 97 -14.23 13.54 3.19
CA PHE A 97 -15.08 13.02 2.14
C PHE A 97 -16.20 14.03 1.85
N PRO A 98 -15.89 15.15 1.18
CA PRO A 98 -16.87 16.20 0.91
C PRO A 98 -17.91 15.79 -0.12
N ASN A 99 -17.57 14.80 -0.95
CA ASN A 99 -18.39 14.32 -2.05
C ASN A 99 -19.02 12.97 -1.74
N GLY A 100 -20.30 12.83 -2.08
CA GLY A 100 -21.04 11.57 -1.96
C GLY A 100 -21.66 11.34 -0.57
N LYS A 101 -22.64 10.42 -0.52
CA LYS A 101 -23.37 10.07 0.71
C LYS A 101 -22.74 8.92 1.51
N ARG A 102 -21.85 8.14 0.89
CA ARG A 102 -21.24 6.94 1.47
C ARG A 102 -19.83 6.77 0.94
N ASN A 103 -18.89 6.51 1.85
CA ASN A 103 -17.50 6.21 1.56
C ASN A 103 -17.13 4.91 2.26
N CYS A 104 -16.33 4.08 1.61
CA CYS A 104 -16.03 2.72 2.04
C CYS A 104 -14.55 2.55 2.34
N TYR A 105 -14.24 1.79 3.38
CA TYR A 105 -12.92 1.26 3.65
C TYR A 105 -12.94 -0.26 3.43
N THR A 106 -12.07 -0.76 2.56
CA THR A 106 -11.99 -2.18 2.21
C THR A 106 -10.86 -2.87 2.99
N LEU A 107 -11.22 -3.59 4.06
CA LEU A 107 -10.28 -4.40 4.87
C LEU A 107 -10.24 -5.85 4.34
N ARG A 108 -9.20 -6.22 3.59
CA ARG A 108 -9.13 -7.53 2.90
C ARG A 108 -8.58 -8.68 3.75
N SER A 109 -7.96 -8.38 4.90
CA SER A 109 -7.29 -9.37 5.76
C SER A 109 -8.17 -9.88 6.91
N LEU A 110 -9.51 -9.71 6.82
CA LEU A 110 -10.45 -10.13 7.86
C LEU A 110 -11.02 -11.53 7.58
N THR A 111 -11.16 -12.31 8.65
CA THR A 111 -11.73 -13.66 8.63
C THR A 111 -13.22 -13.61 8.92
N ALA A 112 -14.03 -14.18 8.02
CA ALA A 112 -15.47 -14.28 8.22
C ALA A 112 -15.83 -15.04 9.52
N GLY A 113 -16.85 -14.58 10.23
CA GLY A 113 -17.29 -15.18 11.50
C GLY A 113 -16.47 -14.79 12.73
N SER A 114 -15.35 -14.08 12.56
CA SER A 114 -14.55 -13.57 13.67
C SER A 114 -15.08 -12.25 14.23
N LYS A 115 -14.81 -12.00 15.51
CA LYS A 115 -15.13 -10.72 16.18
C LYS A 115 -13.92 -9.81 16.17
N TYR A 116 -14.13 -8.54 15.82
CA TYR A 116 -13.08 -7.53 15.75
C TYR A 116 -13.47 -6.31 16.57
N LEU A 117 -12.49 -5.72 17.25
CA LEU A 117 -12.65 -4.39 17.84
C LEU A 117 -12.28 -3.34 16.81
N LEU A 118 -13.24 -2.49 16.45
CA LEU A 118 -13.00 -1.34 15.59
C LEU A 118 -12.89 -0.09 16.46
N ARG A 119 -11.82 0.68 16.29
CA ARG A 119 -11.63 1.98 16.93
C ARG A 119 -11.40 3.04 15.85
N ALA A 120 -12.28 4.03 15.81
CA ALA A 120 -12.06 5.26 15.06
C ALA A 120 -11.60 6.35 16.04
N SER A 121 -10.70 7.22 15.59
CA SER A 121 -10.32 8.43 16.34
C SER A 121 -10.60 9.62 15.44
N LEU A 122 -11.32 10.59 15.97
CA LEU A 122 -11.71 11.79 15.23
C LEU A 122 -11.08 12.97 15.93
N HIS A 123 -10.41 13.83 15.16
CA HIS A 123 -9.95 15.12 15.65
C HIS A 123 -10.84 16.18 15.02
N VAL A 124 -11.64 16.85 15.87
CA VAL A 124 -12.49 17.95 15.42
C VAL A 124 -11.65 19.20 15.42
N TRP A 125 -11.40 19.73 14.23
CA TRP A 125 -10.84 21.07 14.06
C TRP A 125 -11.98 22.08 14.00
N GLN A 126 -11.93 23.10 14.85
CA GLN A 126 -12.84 24.23 14.76
C GLN A 126 -12.33 25.13 13.63
N LEU A 127 -13.13 25.22 12.57
CA LEU A 127 -12.97 26.22 11.52
C LEU A 127 -13.33 27.61 12.03
#